data_AF-A0A428W6A4-F1
#
_entry.id   AF-A0A428W6A4-F1
#
_cell.length_a   1.000
_cell.length_b   1.000
_cell.length_c   1.000
_cell.angle_alpha   90.00
_cell.angle_beta   90.00
_cell.angle_gamma   90.00
#
_symmetry.space_group_name_H-M   'P 1'
#
loop_
_entity.id
_entity.type
_entity.pdbx_description
1 polymer ?
#
loop_
_entity_poly.entity_id
_entity_poly.type
_entity_poly.pdbx_seq_one_letter_code
_entity_poly.pdbx_strand_id
1 'polypeptide(L)'
;MDAETLADLLHAQAERDPELRHSLELRAATQSGDVSEAHRLLDAAVTDGNVEYTAKVGAVLDTLQRMLDAGSRADLAPLARRTVDDISEVLEQSGDHVGDLGDRLDRAVELYARACAARPPDPEKLADWILEVEFDGPGRPVIDLAEFATALGEPGLKRIKSTVDDVLAASGPGHRHDVAERLREQLAEVVGDVDELVAILSAKPPRVDVSLKIVRVLRAAGRHSEAIAHAARALTHDKQPPAPEPLKSFGGPGGGAPGPGRNPGSYSDETSRRRKDFDAKPGRETYAALREAATADGKWTAQRRAALTRLRELAADRPEQADELARVLLDDGRPDEAWRACVRFGASPELKLELAEQRAAEHPAETIPVFREHVDELIERKDPQAYQEAARRLKLLRTLHKRAETPEEFAAYLAALVETHRRKTRLITEIRTARIAMPKAVTSHRAPR
;
A
#
# COMPACT_ATOMS: atom_id res chain seq x y z
N MET A 1 -8.92 33.18 -7.45
CA MET A 1 -7.96 33.23 -8.57
C MET A 1 -8.70 32.69 -9.77
N ASP A 2 -8.79 33.47 -10.85
CA ASP A 2 -9.47 33.02 -12.07
C ASP A 2 -8.54 32.16 -12.94
N ALA A 3 -9.12 31.51 -13.96
CA ALA A 3 -8.41 30.57 -14.80
C ALA A 3 -7.30 31.23 -15.63
N GLU A 4 -7.50 32.49 -16.06
CA GLU A 4 -6.49 33.26 -16.80
C GLU A 4 -5.28 33.58 -15.90
N THR A 5 -5.52 34.04 -14.67
CA THR A 5 -4.43 34.32 -13.72
C THR A 5 -3.66 33.04 -13.35
N LEU A 6 -4.34 31.90 -13.22
CA LEU A 6 -3.69 30.61 -12.98
C LEU A 6 -2.86 30.17 -14.19
N ALA A 7 -3.37 30.35 -15.41
CA ALA A 7 -2.67 30.02 -16.65
C ALA A 7 -1.41 30.87 -16.83
N ASP A 8 -1.49 32.17 -16.54
CA ASP A 8 -0.33 33.07 -16.60
C ASP A 8 0.74 32.70 -15.56
N LEU A 9 0.32 32.35 -14.34
CA LEU A 9 1.24 31.89 -13.29
C LEU A 9 1.91 30.55 -13.66
N LEU A 10 1.14 29.61 -14.24
CA LEU A 10 1.67 28.33 -14.72
C LEU A 10 2.62 28.51 -15.90
N HIS A 11 2.31 29.41 -16.83
CA HIS A 11 3.17 29.73 -17.97
C HIS A 11 4.48 30.36 -17.51
N ALA A 12 4.42 31.34 -16.61
CA ALA A 12 5.60 31.97 -16.01
C ALA A 12 6.46 30.98 -15.19
N GLN A 13 5.84 29.98 -14.57
CA GLN A 13 6.57 28.91 -13.89
C GLN A 13 7.20 27.92 -14.87
N ALA A 14 6.49 27.56 -15.94
CA ALA A 14 6.99 26.68 -16.99
C ALA A 14 8.18 27.29 -17.76
N GLU A 15 8.24 28.62 -17.92
CA GLU A 15 9.43 29.26 -18.49
C GLU A 15 10.70 29.05 -17.66
N ARG A 16 10.55 28.80 -16.35
CA ARG A 16 11.65 28.60 -15.40
C ARG A 16 11.96 27.14 -15.13
N ASP A 17 11.05 26.25 -15.52
CA ASP A 17 11.11 24.82 -15.26
C ASP A 17 10.88 24.04 -16.58
N PRO A 18 11.98 23.59 -17.22
CA PRO A 18 11.91 22.84 -18.48
C PRO A 18 11.08 21.55 -18.37
N GLU A 19 11.05 20.90 -17.21
CA GLU A 19 10.27 19.67 -16.99
C GLU A 19 8.78 19.99 -16.96
N LEU A 20 8.40 21.05 -16.24
CA LEU A 20 7.02 21.53 -16.20
C LEU A 20 6.55 21.97 -17.59
N ARG A 21 7.38 22.72 -18.33
CA ARG A 21 7.07 23.13 -19.71
C ARG A 21 6.84 21.94 -20.61
N HIS A 22 7.74 20.97 -20.60
CA HIS A 22 7.61 19.78 -21.41
C HIS A 22 6.35 18.98 -21.05
N SER A 23 6.04 18.86 -19.75
CA SER A 23 4.81 18.22 -19.27
C SER A 23 3.53 18.92 -19.76
N LEU A 24 3.52 20.25 -19.79
CA LEU A 24 2.38 21.03 -20.31
C LEU A 24 2.24 20.91 -21.83
N GLU A 25 3.35 20.93 -22.57
CA GLU A 25 3.36 20.73 -24.03
C GLU A 25 2.84 19.32 -24.40
N LEU A 26 3.27 18.28 -23.69
CA LEU A 26 2.76 16.91 -23.84
C LEU A 26 1.26 16.81 -23.54
N ARG A 27 0.78 17.46 -22.48
CA ARG A 27 -0.65 17.49 -22.15
C ARG A 27 -1.50 18.24 -23.17
N ALA A 28 -0.95 19.30 -23.77
CA ALA A 28 -1.61 20.02 -24.85
C ALA A 28 -1.67 19.17 -26.13
N ALA A 29 -0.61 18.41 -26.44
CA ALA A 29 -0.58 17.51 -27.59
C ALA A 29 -1.64 16.39 -27.48
N THR A 30 -1.73 15.73 -26.32
CA THR A 30 -2.71 14.66 -26.11
C THR A 30 -4.15 15.13 -25.96
N GLN A 31 -4.39 16.45 -25.90
CA GLN A 31 -5.72 17.04 -25.70
C GLN A 31 -6.72 16.60 -26.79
N SER A 32 -6.22 16.27 -27.99
CA SER A 32 -6.95 15.73 -29.15
C SER A 32 -7.72 14.43 -28.86
N GLY A 33 -7.28 13.62 -27.88
CA GLY A 33 -7.90 12.34 -27.52
C GLY A 33 -7.60 11.17 -28.47
N ASP A 34 -6.53 11.25 -29.28
CA ASP A 34 -6.15 10.16 -30.17
C ASP A 34 -5.39 9.04 -29.43
N VAL A 35 -5.98 7.83 -29.39
CA VAL A 35 -5.36 6.62 -28.83
C VAL A 35 -4.04 6.29 -29.54
N SER A 36 -3.94 6.59 -30.83
CA SER A 36 -2.74 6.35 -31.64
C SER A 36 -1.60 7.29 -31.25
N GLU A 37 -1.93 8.49 -30.76
CA GLU A 37 -0.96 9.44 -30.22
C GLU A 37 -0.48 8.98 -28.83
N ALA A 38 -1.37 8.46 -27.99
CA ALA A 38 -0.99 7.88 -26.70
C ALA A 38 -0.08 6.65 -26.85
N HIS A 39 -0.32 5.77 -27.84
CA HIS A 39 0.59 4.67 -28.17
C HIS A 39 1.98 5.17 -28.59
N ARG A 40 2.04 6.17 -29.48
CA ARG A 40 3.31 6.76 -29.94
C ARG A 40 4.09 7.42 -28.81
N LEU A 41 3.40 8.07 -27.87
CA LEU A 41 4.02 8.66 -26.69
C LEU A 41 4.59 7.61 -25.75
N LEU A 42 3.87 6.49 -25.57
CA LEU A 42 4.37 5.37 -24.78
C LEU A 42 5.59 4.71 -25.45
N ASP A 43 5.57 4.52 -26.77
CA ASP A 43 6.72 4.02 -27.55
C ASP A 43 7.96 4.91 -27.37
N ALA A 44 7.79 6.23 -27.42
CA ALA A 44 8.87 7.19 -27.24
C ALA A 44 9.38 7.25 -25.79
N ALA A 45 8.50 7.03 -24.80
CA ALA A 45 8.89 7.04 -23.39
C ALA A 45 9.95 5.97 -23.11
N VAL A 46 9.76 4.75 -23.63
CA VAL A 46 10.65 3.60 -23.41
C VAL A 46 12.09 3.86 -23.92
N THR A 47 12.27 4.80 -24.84
CA THR A 47 13.60 5.13 -25.42
C THR A 47 14.34 6.29 -24.76
N ASP A 48 13.69 7.05 -23.86
CA ASP A 48 14.24 8.28 -23.27
C ASP A 48 14.62 8.12 -21.78
N GLY A 49 15.36 9.10 -21.23
CA GLY A 49 15.80 9.06 -19.83
C GLY A 49 14.65 9.15 -18.80
N ASN A 50 14.91 8.72 -17.56
CA ASN A 50 13.89 8.55 -16.49
C ASN A 50 12.92 9.73 -16.27
N VAL A 51 13.38 10.98 -16.37
CA VAL A 51 12.53 12.17 -16.15
C VAL A 51 11.53 12.36 -17.31
N GLU A 52 11.98 12.11 -18.54
CA GLU A 52 11.14 12.25 -19.73
C GLU A 52 10.13 11.10 -19.82
N TYR A 53 10.53 9.91 -19.36
CA TYR A 53 9.65 8.75 -19.21
C TYR A 53 8.46 9.04 -18.29
N THR A 54 8.70 9.54 -17.07
CA THR A 54 7.60 9.83 -16.13
C THR A 54 6.67 10.90 -16.73
N ALA A 55 7.17 12.00 -17.29
CA ALA A 55 6.30 13.00 -17.92
C ALA A 55 5.38 12.40 -19.01
N LYS A 56 5.94 11.58 -19.91
CA LYS A 56 5.20 10.94 -21.02
C LYS A 56 4.16 9.94 -20.54
N VAL A 57 4.52 9.06 -19.62
CA VAL A 57 3.57 8.12 -18.98
C VAL A 57 2.41 8.87 -18.34
N GLY A 58 2.67 10.05 -17.76
CA GLY A 58 1.63 10.88 -17.14
C GLY A 58 0.61 11.39 -18.13
N ALA A 59 1.09 11.86 -19.29
CA ALA A 59 0.22 12.30 -20.37
C ALA A 59 -0.62 11.14 -20.95
N VAL A 60 -0.06 9.92 -21.01
CA VAL A 60 -0.79 8.71 -21.42
C VAL A 60 -1.91 8.39 -20.41
N LEU A 61 -1.61 8.38 -19.12
CA LEU A 61 -2.60 8.11 -18.06
C LEU A 61 -3.70 9.18 -18.01
N ASP A 62 -3.36 10.45 -18.21
CA ASP A 62 -4.33 11.55 -18.31
C ASP A 62 -5.25 11.38 -19.53
N THR A 63 -4.74 10.87 -20.64
CA THR A 63 -5.52 10.59 -21.84
C THR A 63 -6.46 9.41 -21.62
N LEU A 64 -5.96 8.29 -21.08
CA LEU A 64 -6.77 7.13 -20.70
C LEU A 64 -7.91 7.52 -19.76
N GLN A 65 -7.61 8.28 -18.70
CA GLN A 65 -8.60 8.78 -17.74
C GLN A 65 -9.69 9.59 -18.44
N ARG A 66 -9.33 10.61 -19.23
CA ARG A 66 -10.30 11.45 -19.93
C ARG A 66 -11.19 10.65 -20.88
N MET A 67 -10.62 9.71 -21.62
CA MET A 67 -11.37 8.89 -22.57
C MET A 67 -12.34 7.93 -21.87
N LEU A 68 -11.94 7.35 -20.74
CA LEU A 68 -12.80 6.52 -19.91
C LEU A 68 -13.92 7.36 -19.25
N ASP A 69 -13.61 8.56 -18.77
CA ASP A 69 -14.60 9.48 -18.18
C ASP A 69 -15.61 9.97 -19.23
N ALA A 70 -15.17 10.17 -20.47
CA ALA A 70 -16.04 10.53 -21.60
C ALA A 70 -16.88 9.36 -22.14
N GLY A 71 -16.69 8.13 -21.63
CA GLY A 71 -17.40 6.94 -22.09
C GLY A 71 -17.03 6.55 -23.53
N SER A 72 -15.76 6.73 -23.92
CA SER A 72 -15.27 6.37 -25.25
C SER A 72 -15.61 4.91 -25.62
N ARG A 73 -15.93 4.70 -26.90
CA ARG A 73 -16.17 3.35 -27.47
C ARG A 73 -14.88 2.65 -27.91
N ALA A 74 -13.75 3.35 -27.89
CA ALA A 74 -12.45 2.77 -28.23
C ALA A 74 -12.08 1.66 -27.23
N ASP A 75 -11.34 0.66 -27.71
CA ASP A 75 -10.79 -0.36 -26.83
C ASP A 75 -9.52 0.17 -26.16
N LEU A 76 -9.64 0.59 -24.91
CA LEU A 76 -8.56 1.21 -24.13
C LEU A 76 -7.78 0.18 -23.29
N ALA A 77 -8.29 -1.04 -23.16
CA ALA A 77 -7.68 -2.08 -22.32
C ALA A 77 -6.26 -2.44 -22.79
N PRO A 78 -5.96 -2.58 -24.11
CA PRO A 78 -4.59 -2.85 -24.57
C PRO A 78 -3.59 -1.75 -24.22
N LEU A 79 -3.97 -0.47 -24.36
CA LEU A 79 -3.10 0.66 -24.02
C LEU A 79 -2.87 0.74 -22.51
N ALA A 80 -3.92 0.57 -21.70
CA ALA A 80 -3.81 0.59 -20.25
C ALA A 80 -2.95 -0.58 -19.73
N ARG A 81 -3.17 -1.81 -20.24
CA ARG A 81 -2.34 -2.97 -19.91
C ARG A 81 -0.88 -2.74 -20.26
N ARG A 82 -0.60 -2.28 -21.48
CA ARG A 82 0.77 -2.01 -21.92
C ARG A 82 1.43 -0.95 -21.04
N THR A 83 0.68 0.07 -20.61
CA THR A 83 1.20 1.09 -19.69
C THR A 83 1.56 0.49 -18.32
N VAL A 84 0.78 -0.48 -17.82
CA VAL A 84 1.11 -1.23 -16.58
C VAL A 84 2.40 -2.02 -16.79
N ASP A 85 2.47 -2.81 -17.86
CA ASP A 85 3.61 -3.69 -18.16
C ASP A 85 4.91 -2.86 -18.31
N ASP A 86 4.88 -1.77 -19.10
CA ASP A 86 6.03 -0.89 -19.32
C ASP A 86 6.52 -0.21 -18.02
N ILE A 87 5.59 0.25 -17.16
CA ILE A 87 5.96 0.86 -15.88
C ILE A 87 6.56 -0.19 -14.94
N SER A 88 5.99 -1.39 -14.88
CA SER A 88 6.49 -2.48 -14.06
C SER A 88 7.91 -2.88 -14.47
N GLU A 89 8.20 -2.95 -15.76
CA GLU A 89 9.54 -3.25 -16.27
C GLU A 89 10.57 -2.19 -15.86
N VAL A 90 10.24 -0.89 -15.99
CA VAL A 90 11.14 0.20 -15.59
C VAL A 90 11.37 0.22 -14.06
N LEU A 91 10.35 -0.08 -13.26
CA LEU A 91 10.49 -0.19 -11.81
C LEU A 91 11.42 -1.34 -11.41
N GLU A 92 11.30 -2.49 -12.08
CA GLU A 92 12.18 -3.63 -11.85
C GLU A 92 13.65 -3.31 -12.19
N GLN A 93 13.89 -2.61 -13.29
CA GLN A 93 15.25 -2.23 -13.71
C GLN A 93 15.88 -1.16 -12.81
N SER A 94 15.08 -0.21 -12.32
CA SER A 94 15.57 0.89 -11.50
C SER A 94 15.71 0.54 -10.02
N GLY A 95 14.93 -0.41 -9.51
CA GLY A 95 14.85 -0.76 -8.09
C GLY A 95 14.28 0.37 -7.21
N ASP A 96 13.83 1.48 -7.80
CA ASP A 96 13.19 2.60 -7.09
C ASP A 96 11.67 2.40 -7.08
N HIS A 97 11.23 1.49 -6.22
CA HIS A 97 9.81 1.22 -6.00
C HIS A 97 9.13 2.26 -5.10
N VAL A 98 9.77 3.41 -4.83
CA VAL A 98 9.36 4.38 -3.79
C VAL A 98 9.03 5.77 -4.35
N GLY A 99 9.31 6.00 -5.63
CA GLY A 99 9.08 7.27 -6.32
C GLY A 99 7.72 7.45 -7.01
N ASP A 100 7.61 8.57 -7.73
CA ASP A 100 6.45 9.00 -8.55
C ASP A 100 5.95 7.90 -9.53
N LEU A 101 6.84 7.00 -9.93
CA LEU A 101 6.52 5.93 -10.86
C LEU A 101 5.65 4.82 -10.24
N GLY A 102 5.78 4.55 -8.94
CA GLY A 102 4.91 3.61 -8.23
C GLY A 102 3.46 4.08 -8.16
N ASP A 103 3.23 5.37 -7.90
CA ASP A 103 1.87 5.93 -7.89
C ASP A 103 1.24 5.94 -9.29
N ARG A 104 2.05 6.10 -10.33
CA ARG A 104 1.61 5.97 -11.72
C ARG A 104 1.25 4.54 -12.09
N LEU A 105 1.98 3.56 -11.57
CA LEU A 105 1.64 2.15 -11.72
C LEU A 105 0.28 1.84 -11.10
N ASP A 106 0.06 2.27 -9.85
CA ASP A 106 -1.21 2.06 -9.15
C ASP A 106 -2.37 2.71 -9.93
N ARG A 107 -2.14 3.93 -10.47
CA ARG A 107 -3.10 4.61 -11.36
C ARG A 107 -3.31 3.86 -12.68
N ALA A 108 -2.27 3.29 -13.27
CA ALA A 108 -2.36 2.53 -14.52
C ALA A 108 -3.21 1.27 -14.34
N VAL A 109 -3.01 0.52 -13.23
CA VAL A 109 -3.80 -0.66 -12.88
C VAL A 109 -5.27 -0.31 -12.69
N GLU A 110 -5.57 0.79 -12.00
CA GLU A 110 -6.93 1.28 -11.82
C GLU A 110 -7.61 1.61 -13.17
N LEU A 111 -6.89 2.32 -14.05
CA LEU A 111 -7.37 2.65 -15.40
C LEU A 111 -7.58 1.39 -16.26
N TYR A 112 -6.73 0.39 -16.11
CA TYR A 112 -6.87 -0.90 -16.77
C TYR A 112 -8.11 -1.64 -16.27
N ALA A 113 -8.34 -1.71 -14.96
CA ALA A 113 -9.55 -2.30 -14.39
C ALA A 113 -10.82 -1.63 -14.93
N ARG A 114 -10.82 -0.30 -15.02
CA ARG A 114 -11.93 0.47 -15.62
C ARG A 114 -12.13 0.18 -17.10
N ALA A 115 -11.05 0.07 -17.87
CA ALA A 115 -11.11 -0.27 -19.28
C ALA A 115 -11.68 -1.69 -19.47
N CYS A 116 -11.25 -2.66 -18.67
CA CYS A 116 -11.79 -4.01 -18.63
C CYS A 116 -13.27 -4.04 -18.22
N ALA A 117 -13.69 -3.24 -17.25
CA ALA A 117 -15.11 -3.15 -16.88
C ALA A 117 -15.96 -2.52 -18.01
N ALA A 118 -15.43 -1.54 -18.74
CA ALA A 118 -16.12 -0.92 -19.87
C ALA A 118 -16.22 -1.87 -21.08
N ARG A 119 -15.20 -2.70 -21.31
CA ARG A 119 -15.17 -3.74 -22.34
C ARG A 119 -14.42 -4.97 -21.81
N PRO A 120 -15.15 -5.97 -21.28
CA PRO A 120 -14.51 -7.16 -20.72
C PRO A 120 -13.66 -7.90 -21.75
N PRO A 121 -12.36 -8.15 -21.47
CA PRO A 121 -11.54 -9.05 -22.26
C PRO A 121 -11.95 -10.51 -22.01
N ASP A 122 -11.19 -11.45 -22.57
CA ASP A 122 -11.33 -12.86 -22.22
C ASP A 122 -11.10 -13.08 -20.71
N PRO A 123 -12.09 -13.61 -19.96
CA PRO A 123 -12.01 -13.76 -18.51
C PRO A 123 -10.85 -14.61 -18.00
N GLU A 124 -10.51 -15.69 -18.70
CA GLU A 124 -9.45 -16.60 -18.28
C GLU A 124 -8.08 -15.98 -18.55
N LYS A 125 -7.90 -15.28 -19.67
CA LYS A 125 -6.67 -14.52 -19.95
C LYS A 125 -6.45 -13.37 -18.98
N LEU A 126 -7.53 -12.70 -18.55
CA LEU A 126 -7.45 -11.67 -17.52
C LEU A 126 -7.04 -12.27 -16.18
N ALA A 127 -7.64 -13.40 -15.79
CA ALA A 127 -7.25 -14.14 -14.59
C ALA A 127 -5.78 -14.57 -14.63
N ASP A 128 -5.32 -15.15 -15.75
CA ASP A 128 -3.93 -15.58 -15.91
C ASP A 128 -2.96 -14.39 -15.80
N TRP A 129 -3.28 -13.22 -16.38
CA TRP A 129 -2.46 -12.01 -16.22
C TRP A 129 -2.41 -11.52 -14.76
N ILE A 130 -3.54 -11.50 -14.05
CA ILE A 130 -3.56 -11.12 -12.62
C ILE A 130 -2.69 -12.07 -11.81
N LEU A 131 -2.82 -13.38 -12.03
CA LEU A 131 -2.03 -14.40 -11.33
C LEU A 131 -0.54 -14.28 -11.66
N GLU A 132 -0.18 -14.01 -12.92
CA GLU A 132 1.19 -13.75 -13.33
C GLU A 132 1.74 -12.56 -12.55
N VAL A 133 1.10 -11.39 -12.65
CA VAL A 133 1.55 -10.17 -11.98
C VAL A 133 1.65 -10.33 -10.46
N GLU A 134 0.66 -10.95 -9.83
CA GLU A 134 0.63 -11.12 -8.37
C GLU A 134 1.67 -12.12 -7.84
N PHE A 135 2.02 -13.13 -8.63
CA PHE A 135 2.99 -14.15 -8.22
C PHE A 135 4.44 -13.88 -8.68
N ASP A 136 4.66 -12.90 -9.56
CA ASP A 136 5.96 -12.63 -10.20
C ASP A 136 6.96 -11.87 -9.31
N GLY A 137 6.85 -12.03 -7.99
CA GLY A 137 7.82 -11.55 -7.02
C GLY A 137 7.60 -10.10 -6.57
N PRO A 138 8.48 -9.63 -5.65
CA PRO A 138 8.31 -8.35 -4.98
C PRO A 138 8.51 -7.14 -5.93
N GLY A 139 7.76 -6.05 -5.72
CA GLY A 139 7.83 -4.84 -6.56
C GLY A 139 6.81 -4.77 -7.71
N ARG A 140 5.96 -5.79 -7.84
CA ARG A 140 4.78 -5.81 -8.73
C ARG A 140 3.61 -5.02 -8.12
N PRO A 141 2.64 -4.53 -8.92
CA PRO A 141 1.49 -3.85 -8.36
C PRO A 141 0.61 -4.82 -7.58
N VAL A 142 0.08 -4.36 -6.44
CA VAL A 142 -0.92 -5.10 -5.69
C VAL A 142 -2.27 -4.92 -6.37
N ILE A 143 -2.84 -6.00 -6.90
CA ILE A 143 -4.11 -5.99 -7.61
C ILE A 143 -5.25 -6.22 -6.62
N ASP A 144 -6.30 -5.39 -6.71
CA ASP A 144 -7.54 -5.62 -5.99
C ASP A 144 -8.52 -6.38 -6.87
N LEU A 145 -8.80 -7.64 -6.54
CA LEU A 145 -9.75 -8.45 -7.31
C LEU A 145 -11.15 -7.82 -7.40
N ALA A 146 -11.57 -6.99 -6.45
CA ALA A 146 -12.86 -6.31 -6.50
C ALA A 146 -12.95 -5.28 -7.65
N GLU A 147 -11.82 -4.73 -8.10
CA GLU A 147 -11.75 -3.82 -9.25
C GLU A 147 -11.95 -4.56 -10.58
N PHE A 148 -11.51 -5.82 -10.64
CA PHE A 148 -11.61 -6.67 -11.84
C PHE A 148 -12.81 -7.63 -11.81
N ALA A 149 -13.52 -7.74 -10.69
CA ALA A 149 -14.58 -8.74 -10.48
C ALA A 149 -15.64 -8.75 -11.60
N THR A 150 -16.09 -7.56 -12.04
CA THR A 150 -17.07 -7.45 -13.13
C THR A 150 -16.52 -7.96 -14.47
N ALA A 151 -15.25 -7.71 -14.77
CA ALA A 151 -14.61 -8.14 -16.01
C ALA A 151 -14.20 -9.62 -15.99
N LEU A 152 -13.82 -10.14 -14.82
CA LEU A 152 -13.49 -11.55 -14.60
C LEU A 152 -14.72 -12.46 -14.67
N GLY A 153 -15.85 -12.02 -14.13
CA GLY A 153 -17.04 -12.86 -14.01
C GLY A 153 -16.77 -14.19 -13.29
N GLU A 154 -17.71 -15.13 -13.38
CA GLU A 154 -17.56 -16.46 -12.78
C GLU A 154 -16.37 -17.28 -13.35
N PRO A 155 -16.11 -17.31 -14.68
CA PRO A 155 -15.02 -18.10 -15.24
C PRO A 155 -13.63 -17.64 -14.76
N GLY A 156 -13.38 -16.33 -14.76
CA GLY A 156 -12.11 -15.77 -14.30
C GLY A 156 -11.89 -15.97 -12.81
N LEU A 157 -12.93 -15.73 -11.98
CA LEU A 157 -12.84 -15.96 -10.53
C LEU A 157 -12.58 -17.44 -10.20
N LYS A 158 -13.19 -18.38 -10.94
CA LYS A 158 -12.94 -19.82 -10.77
C LYS A 158 -11.51 -20.20 -11.15
N ARG A 159 -10.96 -19.60 -12.21
CA ARG A 159 -9.57 -19.80 -12.62
C ARG A 159 -8.60 -19.34 -11.53
N ILE A 160 -8.79 -18.14 -10.99
CA ILE A 160 -7.99 -17.61 -9.87
C ILE A 160 -8.10 -18.53 -8.65
N LYS A 161 -9.32 -18.93 -8.27
CA LYS A 161 -9.54 -19.84 -7.15
C LYS A 161 -8.78 -21.16 -7.31
N SER A 162 -8.86 -21.78 -8.48
CA SER A 162 -8.15 -23.05 -8.75
C SER A 162 -6.64 -22.89 -8.55
N THR A 163 -6.04 -21.83 -9.11
CA THR A 163 -4.59 -21.61 -8.98
C THR A 163 -4.18 -21.29 -7.54
N VAL A 164 -4.99 -20.49 -6.83
CA VAL A 164 -4.75 -20.18 -5.41
C VAL A 164 -4.80 -21.44 -4.55
N ASP A 165 -5.82 -22.28 -4.73
CA ASP A 165 -5.97 -23.54 -3.99
C ASP A 165 -4.79 -24.49 -4.26
N ASP A 166 -4.31 -24.58 -5.52
CA ASP A 166 -3.13 -25.35 -5.91
C ASP A 166 -1.84 -24.82 -5.25
N VAL A 167 -1.65 -23.50 -5.21
CA VAL A 167 -0.46 -22.88 -4.59
C VAL A 167 -0.44 -23.11 -3.08
N LEU A 168 -1.59 -22.97 -2.41
CA LEU A 168 -1.72 -23.22 -0.97
C LEU A 168 -1.50 -24.70 -0.62
N ALA A 169 -1.89 -25.62 -1.50
CA ALA A 169 -1.64 -27.05 -1.30
C ALA A 169 -0.18 -27.46 -1.55
N ALA A 170 0.51 -26.80 -2.48
CA ALA A 170 1.86 -27.18 -2.92
C ALA A 170 3.00 -26.45 -2.19
N SER A 171 2.76 -25.25 -1.64
CA SER A 171 3.82 -24.35 -1.16
C SER A 171 3.98 -24.36 0.36
N GLY A 172 5.22 -24.39 0.84
CA GLY A 172 5.56 -24.01 2.23
C GLY A 172 5.52 -22.48 2.43
N PRO A 173 5.73 -21.99 3.67
CA PRO A 173 5.67 -20.56 3.98
C PRO A 173 6.60 -19.73 3.08
N GLY A 174 6.11 -18.60 2.56
CA GLY A 174 6.86 -17.69 1.70
C GLY A 174 5.96 -16.79 0.84
N HIS A 175 6.55 -15.87 0.09
CA HIS A 175 5.85 -14.84 -0.68
C HIS A 175 4.67 -15.36 -1.53
N ARG A 176 4.88 -16.42 -2.33
CA ARG A 176 3.78 -17.03 -3.12
C ARG A 176 2.63 -17.55 -2.25
N HIS A 177 2.92 -18.07 -1.07
CA HIS A 177 1.89 -18.54 -0.14
C HIS A 177 1.12 -17.35 0.43
N ASP A 178 1.81 -16.29 0.84
CA ASP A 178 1.20 -15.08 1.40
C ASP A 178 0.29 -14.37 0.37
N VAL A 179 0.74 -14.29 -0.89
CA VAL A 179 -0.07 -13.80 -2.01
C VAL A 179 -1.30 -14.68 -2.20
N ALA A 180 -1.16 -16.00 -2.18
CA ALA A 180 -2.28 -16.91 -2.33
C ALA A 180 -3.29 -16.79 -1.18
N GLU A 181 -2.85 -16.59 0.08
CA GLU A 181 -3.74 -16.32 1.20
C GLU A 181 -4.51 -15.01 1.02
N ARG A 182 -3.85 -13.94 0.56
CA ARG A 182 -4.50 -12.65 0.26
C ARG A 182 -5.54 -12.79 -0.85
N LEU A 183 -5.18 -13.44 -1.96
CA LEU A 183 -6.10 -13.66 -3.08
C LEU A 183 -7.30 -14.53 -2.66
N ARG A 184 -7.08 -15.55 -1.81
CA ARG A 184 -8.18 -16.38 -1.26
C ARG A 184 -9.15 -15.55 -0.43
N GLU A 185 -8.65 -14.65 0.42
CA GLU A 185 -9.47 -13.73 1.20
C GLU A 185 -10.27 -12.78 0.31
N GLN A 186 -9.63 -12.15 -0.69
CA GLN A 186 -10.31 -11.27 -1.65
C GLN A 186 -11.35 -12.01 -2.49
N LEU A 187 -11.10 -13.27 -2.89
CA LEU A 187 -12.09 -14.10 -3.58
C LEU A 187 -13.33 -14.32 -2.73
N ALA A 188 -13.16 -14.62 -1.43
CA ALA A 188 -14.29 -14.78 -0.51
C ALA A 188 -15.09 -13.48 -0.34
N GLU A 189 -14.41 -12.32 -0.28
CA GLU A 189 -15.04 -11.00 -0.26
C GLU A 189 -15.83 -10.71 -1.56
N VAL A 190 -15.25 -11.00 -2.72
CA VAL A 190 -15.86 -10.72 -4.05
C VAL A 190 -17.05 -11.64 -4.33
N VAL A 191 -16.95 -12.93 -4.01
CA VAL A 191 -18.03 -13.92 -4.20
C VAL A 191 -19.11 -13.76 -3.12
N GLY A 192 -18.79 -13.10 -1.99
CA GLY A 192 -19.69 -12.94 -0.85
C GLY A 192 -19.82 -14.21 0.00
N ASP A 193 -18.80 -15.08 0.00
CA ASP A 193 -18.77 -16.29 0.82
C ASP A 193 -18.38 -15.94 2.27
N VAL A 194 -19.40 -15.67 3.07
CA VAL A 194 -19.27 -15.27 4.47
C VAL A 194 -18.63 -16.38 5.32
N ASP A 195 -18.95 -17.65 5.05
CA ASP A 195 -18.43 -18.78 5.84
C ASP A 195 -16.93 -18.98 5.57
N GLU A 196 -16.53 -18.96 4.30
CA GLU A 196 -15.12 -19.07 3.91
C GLU A 196 -14.31 -17.88 4.45
N LEU A 197 -14.83 -16.65 4.33
CA LEU A 197 -14.16 -15.46 4.85
C LEU A 197 -13.97 -15.51 6.37
N VAL A 198 -14.98 -15.97 7.11
CA VAL A 198 -14.87 -16.15 8.58
C VAL A 198 -13.87 -17.26 8.92
N ALA A 199 -13.83 -18.36 8.17
CA ALA A 199 -12.87 -19.44 8.37
C ALA A 199 -11.42 -18.96 8.15
N ILE A 200 -11.16 -18.23 7.06
CA ILE A 200 -9.85 -17.63 6.74
C ILE A 200 -9.41 -16.69 7.86
N LEU A 201 -10.27 -15.74 8.25
CA LEU A 201 -9.94 -14.76 9.28
C LEU A 201 -9.75 -15.40 10.66
N SER A 202 -10.49 -16.47 10.98
CA SER A 202 -10.36 -17.18 12.26
C SER A 202 -9.08 -18.00 12.38
N ALA A 203 -8.46 -18.37 11.25
CA ALA A 203 -7.19 -19.08 11.22
C ALA A 203 -5.99 -18.13 11.48
N LYS A 204 -6.16 -16.82 11.25
CA LYS A 204 -5.13 -15.82 11.53
C LYS A 204 -4.90 -15.66 13.04
N PRO A 205 -3.70 -15.25 13.47
CA PRO A 205 -3.44 -14.98 14.88
C PRO A 205 -4.49 -14.04 15.47
N PRO A 206 -4.93 -14.26 16.72
CA PRO A 206 -5.97 -13.44 17.33
C PRO A 206 -5.46 -12.01 17.50
N ARG A 207 -5.96 -11.12 16.65
CA ARG A 207 -5.75 -9.67 16.74
C ARG A 207 -7.11 -8.97 16.84
N VAL A 208 -7.12 -7.81 17.48
CA VAL A 208 -8.35 -7.03 17.71
C VAL A 208 -8.98 -6.61 16.38
N ASP A 209 -8.17 -6.19 15.42
CA ASP A 209 -8.57 -5.83 14.05
C ASP A 209 -9.21 -7.00 13.30
N VAL A 210 -8.59 -8.19 13.33
CA VAL A 210 -9.11 -9.41 12.70
C VAL A 210 -10.43 -9.85 13.35
N SER A 211 -10.50 -9.82 14.68
CA SER A 211 -11.70 -10.18 15.43
C SER A 211 -12.87 -9.23 15.14
N LEU A 212 -12.58 -7.93 15.02
CA LEU A 212 -13.58 -6.94 14.62
C LEU A 212 -14.02 -7.15 13.17
N LYS A 213 -13.11 -7.50 12.25
CA LYS A 213 -13.46 -7.83 10.86
C LYS A 213 -14.45 -9.00 10.80
N ILE A 214 -14.20 -10.09 11.54
CA ILE A 214 -15.12 -11.24 11.62
C ILE A 214 -16.51 -10.83 12.15
N VAL A 215 -16.55 -10.09 13.26
CA VAL A 215 -17.81 -9.61 13.86
C VAL A 215 -18.59 -8.74 12.88
N ARG A 216 -17.90 -7.87 12.12
CA ARG A 216 -18.50 -6.98 11.12
C ARG A 216 -19.05 -7.77 9.92
N VAL A 217 -18.29 -8.72 9.39
CA VAL A 217 -18.72 -9.61 8.30
C VAL A 217 -19.98 -10.39 8.69
N LEU A 218 -20.01 -11.00 9.89
CA LEU A 218 -21.17 -11.72 10.39
C LEU A 218 -22.39 -10.80 10.58
N ARG A 219 -22.19 -9.57 11.06
CA ARG A 219 -23.27 -8.58 11.23
C ARG A 219 -23.86 -8.13 9.90
N ALA A 220 -23.01 -7.87 8.90
CA ALA A 220 -23.43 -7.51 7.55
C ALA A 220 -24.28 -8.62 6.92
N ALA A 221 -23.89 -9.89 7.15
CA ALA A 221 -24.64 -11.08 6.74
C ALA A 221 -25.92 -11.34 7.57
N GLY A 222 -26.20 -10.56 8.61
CA GLY A 222 -27.35 -10.74 9.49
C GLY A 222 -27.20 -11.85 10.55
N ARG A 223 -26.02 -12.46 10.68
CA ARG A 223 -25.68 -13.52 11.64
C ARG A 223 -25.30 -12.94 13.01
N HIS A 224 -26.22 -12.17 13.60
CA HIS A 224 -25.97 -11.38 14.82
C HIS A 224 -25.58 -12.23 16.03
N SER A 225 -26.15 -13.42 16.18
CA SER A 225 -25.82 -14.36 17.26
C SER A 225 -24.35 -14.79 17.21
N GLU A 226 -23.86 -15.12 16.02
CA GLU A 226 -22.47 -15.53 15.80
C GLU A 226 -21.51 -14.36 15.96
N ALA A 227 -21.89 -13.17 15.48
CA ALA A 227 -21.14 -11.94 15.68
C ALA A 227 -20.94 -11.64 17.18
N ILE A 228 -22.01 -11.74 17.98
CA ILE A 228 -21.96 -11.55 19.44
C ILE A 228 -21.09 -12.63 20.09
N ALA A 229 -21.27 -13.90 19.72
CA ALA A 229 -20.46 -15.00 20.25
C ALA A 229 -18.97 -14.86 19.91
N HIS A 230 -18.64 -14.34 18.72
CA HIS A 230 -17.26 -14.05 18.33
C HIS A 230 -16.68 -12.87 19.11
N ALA A 231 -17.43 -11.76 19.24
CA ALA A 231 -17.01 -10.60 20.03
C ALA A 231 -16.76 -10.96 21.51
N ALA A 232 -17.65 -11.76 22.11
CA ALA A 232 -17.48 -12.25 23.48
C ALA A 232 -16.19 -13.06 23.64
N ARG A 233 -15.88 -13.96 22.70
CA ARG A 233 -14.64 -14.76 22.70
C ARG A 233 -13.39 -13.90 22.54
N ALA A 234 -13.43 -12.86 21.69
CA ALA A 234 -12.31 -11.94 21.53
C ALA A 234 -12.01 -11.15 22.82
N LEU A 235 -13.04 -10.76 23.57
CA LEU A 235 -12.90 -10.04 24.84
C LEU A 235 -12.39 -10.92 26.01
N THR A 236 -12.61 -12.24 25.97
CA THR A 236 -12.12 -13.17 27.00
C THR A 236 -10.66 -13.56 26.78
N HIS A 237 -10.14 -13.53 25.54
CA HIS A 237 -8.72 -13.80 25.26
C HIS A 237 -7.79 -12.65 25.69
N ASP A 238 -8.34 -11.45 25.93
CA ASP A 238 -7.62 -10.27 26.40
C ASP A 238 -7.64 -10.12 27.94
N LYS A 239 -8.23 -11.08 28.67
CA LYS A 239 -8.37 -11.01 30.14
C LYS A 239 -8.08 -12.34 30.83
N GLN A 240 -6.97 -12.39 31.56
CA GLN A 240 -6.88 -13.21 32.77
C GLN A 240 -7.86 -12.63 33.81
N PRO A 241 -8.75 -13.43 34.44
CA PRO A 241 -9.90 -12.86 35.12
C PRO A 241 -9.58 -12.47 36.58
N PRO A 242 -10.01 -11.29 37.07
CA PRO A 242 -10.51 -11.19 38.43
C PRO A 242 -12.01 -11.53 38.48
N ALA A 243 -12.41 -12.11 39.61
CA ALA A 243 -13.70 -12.73 39.87
C ALA A 243 -14.94 -11.81 39.63
N PRO A 244 -16.13 -12.41 39.38
CA PRO A 244 -17.35 -11.65 39.15
C PRO A 244 -17.91 -11.05 40.45
N GLU A 245 -18.13 -9.73 40.46
CA GLU A 245 -18.99 -9.08 41.46
C GLU A 245 -20.45 -9.03 40.96
N PRO A 246 -21.45 -9.18 41.87
CA PRO A 246 -22.84 -9.38 41.48
C PRO A 246 -23.55 -8.08 41.05
N LEU A 247 -24.22 -8.17 39.91
CA LEU A 247 -25.19 -7.21 39.38
C LEU A 247 -26.29 -6.90 40.40
N LYS A 248 -26.42 -5.64 40.80
CA LYS A 248 -27.60 -5.14 41.51
C LYS A 248 -28.71 -4.81 40.50
N SER A 249 -29.76 -5.62 40.63
CA SER A 249 -31.14 -5.41 40.20
C SER A 249 -31.61 -3.95 40.32
N PHE A 250 -32.16 -3.43 39.22
CA PHE A 250 -33.32 -2.53 39.25
C PHE A 250 -34.35 -3.05 38.26
N GLY A 251 -35.41 -3.65 38.82
CA GLY A 251 -36.62 -4.02 38.09
C GLY A 251 -37.56 -2.84 37.94
N GLY A 252 -38.29 -2.82 36.82
CA GLY A 252 -39.40 -1.92 36.54
C GLY A 252 -39.88 -2.09 35.10
N PRO A 253 -41.11 -2.59 34.84
CA PRO A 253 -41.49 -3.16 33.54
C PRO A 253 -42.19 -2.13 32.64
N GLY A 254 -41.93 -2.22 31.34
CA GLY A 254 -42.65 -1.48 30.30
C GLY A 254 -42.49 -2.19 28.97
N GLY A 255 -43.49 -3.00 28.61
CA GLY A 255 -43.52 -3.76 27.37
C GLY A 255 -43.53 -2.86 26.13
N GLY A 256 -42.79 -3.28 25.12
CA GLY A 256 -42.70 -2.64 23.82
C GLY A 256 -41.65 -3.34 22.97
N ALA A 257 -41.97 -4.54 22.48
CA ALA A 257 -41.19 -5.17 21.43
C ALA A 257 -41.26 -4.32 20.15
N PRO A 258 -40.14 -4.01 19.47
CA PRO A 258 -40.17 -3.66 18.06
C PRO A 258 -39.85 -4.92 17.26
N GLY A 259 -40.82 -5.37 16.47
CA GLY A 259 -40.63 -6.39 15.43
C GLY A 259 -39.74 -5.89 14.29
N PRO A 260 -39.30 -6.79 13.38
CA PRO A 260 -38.25 -6.51 12.41
C PRO A 260 -38.83 -5.76 11.20
N GLY A 261 -38.71 -4.44 11.20
CA GLY A 261 -38.89 -3.61 10.01
C GLY A 261 -37.54 -3.28 9.37
N ARG A 262 -36.93 -4.22 8.67
CA ARG A 262 -35.72 -3.96 7.86
C ARG A 262 -36.18 -3.48 6.49
N ASN A 263 -36.11 -2.18 6.25
CA ASN A 263 -36.53 -1.57 5.00
C ASN A 263 -35.40 -1.73 3.94
N PRO A 264 -35.64 -2.32 2.75
CA PRO A 264 -34.59 -2.60 1.76
C PRO A 264 -33.98 -1.37 1.05
N GLY A 265 -34.38 -0.15 1.42
CA GLY A 265 -33.91 1.10 0.80
C GLY A 265 -32.83 1.87 1.57
N SER A 266 -32.36 1.39 2.73
CA SER A 266 -31.50 2.15 3.65
C SER A 266 -29.99 2.12 3.32
N TYR A 267 -29.58 1.27 2.37
CA TYR A 267 -28.18 1.02 2.03
C TYR A 267 -27.49 2.29 1.46
N SER A 268 -28.16 2.99 0.53
CA SER A 268 -27.65 4.24 -0.06
C SER A 268 -27.43 5.37 0.96
N ASP A 269 -28.23 5.40 2.02
CA ASP A 269 -28.18 6.46 3.04
C ASP A 269 -27.00 6.26 3.99
N GLU A 270 -26.68 5.01 4.35
CA GLU A 270 -25.57 4.72 5.25
C GLU A 270 -24.22 4.95 4.57
N THR A 271 -24.01 4.48 3.33
CA THR A 271 -22.79 4.77 2.57
C THR A 271 -22.59 6.28 2.39
N SER A 272 -23.65 7.02 2.09
CA SER A 272 -23.60 8.48 1.95
C SER A 272 -23.27 9.18 3.27
N ARG A 273 -23.80 8.68 4.39
CA ARG A 273 -23.49 9.19 5.73
C ARG A 273 -22.03 8.92 6.10
N ARG A 274 -21.56 7.67 5.94
CA ARG A 274 -20.17 7.30 6.22
C ARG A 274 -19.20 8.05 5.33
N ARG A 275 -19.58 8.35 4.09
CA ARG A 275 -18.79 9.19 3.21
C ARG A 275 -18.63 10.60 3.78
N LYS A 276 -19.70 11.23 4.25
CA LYS A 276 -19.63 12.54 4.92
C LYS A 276 -18.78 12.51 6.19
N ASP A 277 -18.91 11.46 6.99
CA ASP A 277 -18.10 11.29 8.21
C ASP A 277 -16.61 11.18 7.86
N PHE A 278 -16.28 10.41 6.82
CA PHE A 278 -14.93 10.31 6.29
C PHE A 278 -14.44 11.65 5.75
N ASP A 279 -15.19 12.34 4.90
CA ASP A 279 -14.77 13.63 4.34
C ASP A 279 -14.56 14.70 5.43
N ALA A 280 -15.31 14.63 6.53
CA ALA A 280 -15.16 15.53 7.68
C ALA A 280 -13.92 15.21 8.55
N LYS A 281 -13.61 13.93 8.74
CA LYS A 281 -12.43 13.47 9.49
C LYS A 281 -11.79 12.27 8.79
N PRO A 282 -10.98 12.49 7.73
CA PRO A 282 -10.30 11.41 7.04
C PRO A 282 -9.30 10.73 7.98
N GLY A 283 -9.38 9.42 8.10
CA GLY A 283 -8.51 8.61 8.94
C GLY A 283 -8.90 7.15 8.94
N ARG A 284 -8.09 6.32 9.60
CA ARG A 284 -8.25 4.85 9.59
C ARG A 284 -9.64 4.39 10.04
N GLU A 285 -10.17 4.98 11.10
CA GLU A 285 -11.48 4.60 11.66
C GLU A 285 -12.65 4.93 10.72
N THR A 286 -12.66 6.14 10.16
CA THR A 286 -13.74 6.58 9.25
C THR A 286 -13.64 5.90 7.89
N TYR A 287 -12.42 5.59 7.43
CA TYR A 287 -12.20 4.76 6.24
C TYR A 287 -12.75 3.35 6.43
N ALA A 288 -12.46 2.70 7.56
CA ALA A 288 -12.98 1.38 7.86
C ALA A 288 -14.53 1.36 7.92
N ALA A 289 -15.13 2.41 8.49
CA ALA A 289 -16.59 2.55 8.52
C ALA A 289 -17.20 2.81 7.13
N LEU A 290 -16.52 3.59 6.28
CA LEU A 290 -16.91 3.79 4.88
C LEU A 290 -16.78 2.49 4.07
N ARG A 291 -15.70 1.73 4.27
CA ARG A 291 -15.49 0.40 3.68
C ARG A 291 -16.66 -0.51 3.97
N GLU A 292 -17.04 -0.64 5.23
CA GLU A 292 -18.15 -1.49 5.66
C GLU A 292 -19.46 -1.15 4.93
N ALA A 293 -19.86 0.12 4.94
CA ALA A 293 -21.11 0.56 4.31
C ALA A 293 -21.06 0.38 2.79
N ALA A 294 -19.96 0.79 2.16
CA ALA A 294 -19.82 0.72 0.71
C ALA A 294 -19.69 -0.72 0.17
N THR A 295 -19.10 -1.64 0.94
CA THR A 295 -19.05 -3.07 0.59
C THR A 295 -20.45 -3.67 0.63
N ALA A 296 -21.25 -3.37 1.66
CA ALA A 296 -22.64 -3.83 1.73
C ALA A 296 -23.50 -3.31 0.55
N ASP A 297 -23.17 -2.13 0.03
CA ASP A 297 -23.82 -1.50 -1.12
C ASP A 297 -23.25 -1.93 -2.49
N GLY A 298 -22.18 -2.75 -2.53
CA GLY A 298 -21.46 -3.08 -3.76
C GLY A 298 -20.77 -1.87 -4.43
N LYS A 299 -20.54 -0.79 -3.68
CA LYS A 299 -19.93 0.47 -4.14
C LYS A 299 -18.52 0.68 -3.60
N TRP A 300 -17.97 -0.31 -2.90
CA TRP A 300 -16.67 -0.19 -2.23
C TRP A 300 -15.58 0.27 -3.18
N THR A 301 -15.46 -0.34 -4.35
CA THR A 301 -14.43 -0.01 -5.34
C THR A 301 -14.38 1.49 -5.66
N ALA A 302 -15.53 2.09 -5.95
CA ALA A 302 -15.61 3.52 -6.26
C ALA A 302 -15.32 4.41 -5.04
N GLN A 303 -15.84 4.02 -3.86
CA GLN A 303 -15.65 4.79 -2.61
C GLN A 303 -14.22 4.73 -2.11
N ARG A 304 -13.59 3.54 -2.17
CA ARG A 304 -12.22 3.27 -1.80
C ARG A 304 -11.26 4.17 -2.56
N ARG A 305 -11.38 4.17 -3.90
CA ARG A 305 -10.57 5.00 -4.77
C ARG A 305 -10.63 6.47 -4.34
N ALA A 306 -11.85 7.01 -4.24
CA ALA A 306 -12.05 8.39 -3.85
C ALA A 306 -11.58 8.69 -2.42
N ALA A 307 -11.59 7.71 -1.51
CA ALA A 307 -11.10 7.87 -0.15
C ALA A 307 -9.56 7.82 -0.08
N LEU A 308 -8.90 6.90 -0.78
CA LEU A 308 -7.45 6.83 -0.88
C LEU A 308 -6.86 8.05 -1.58
N THR A 309 -7.48 8.54 -2.66
CA THR A 309 -7.09 9.82 -3.29
C THR A 309 -7.10 10.95 -2.27
N ARG A 310 -8.17 11.04 -1.48
CA ARG A 310 -8.29 12.10 -0.46
C ARG A 310 -7.24 11.98 0.65
N LEU A 311 -6.91 10.77 1.09
CA LEU A 311 -5.85 10.53 2.08
C LEU A 311 -4.47 10.91 1.52
N ARG A 312 -4.19 10.60 0.24
CA ARG A 312 -2.94 10.98 -0.43
C ARG A 312 -2.79 12.50 -0.54
N GLU A 313 -3.85 13.21 -0.91
CA GLU A 313 -3.87 14.69 -0.92
C GLU A 313 -3.53 15.26 0.47
N LEU A 314 -4.14 14.71 1.53
CA LEU A 314 -3.90 15.19 2.89
C LEU A 314 -2.50 14.85 3.40
N ALA A 315 -1.96 13.69 3.04
CA ALA A 315 -0.60 13.30 3.40
C ALA A 315 0.44 14.22 2.73
N ALA A 316 0.16 14.73 1.53
CA ALA A 316 1.02 15.72 0.87
C ALA A 316 1.09 17.05 1.64
N ASP A 317 -0.01 17.45 2.29
CA ASP A 317 -0.10 18.69 3.05
C ASP A 317 0.39 18.56 4.51
N ARG A 318 0.27 17.35 5.09
CA ARG A 318 0.41 17.11 6.53
C ARG A 318 1.10 15.77 6.82
N PRO A 319 2.32 15.77 7.39
CA PRO A 319 3.05 14.54 7.71
C PRO A 319 2.30 13.60 8.66
N GLU A 320 1.50 14.13 9.60
CA GLU A 320 0.69 13.33 10.51
C GLU A 320 -0.39 12.49 9.81
N GLN A 321 -0.79 12.88 8.59
CA GLN A 321 -1.74 12.14 7.76
C GLN A 321 -1.07 11.04 6.94
N ALA A 322 0.26 11.07 6.78
CA ALA A 322 1.01 9.99 6.15
C ALA A 322 0.91 8.70 6.98
N ASP A 323 0.91 8.80 8.30
CA ASP A 323 0.73 7.66 9.22
C ASP A 323 -0.65 7.02 9.06
N GLU A 324 -1.70 7.84 8.98
CA GLU A 324 -3.07 7.35 8.80
C GLU A 324 -3.24 6.67 7.42
N LEU A 325 -2.70 7.26 6.36
CA LEU A 325 -2.69 6.67 5.02
C LEU A 325 -1.96 5.32 5.01
N ALA A 326 -0.76 5.25 5.59
CA ALA A 326 0.03 4.03 5.63
C ALA A 326 -0.67 2.92 6.43
N ARG A 327 -1.29 3.25 7.56
CA ARG A 327 -2.09 2.27 8.33
C ARG A 327 -3.32 1.79 7.57
N VAL A 328 -3.99 2.67 6.84
CA VAL A 328 -5.12 2.30 5.97
C VAL A 328 -4.66 1.33 4.88
N LEU A 329 -3.51 1.58 4.25
CA LEU A 329 -2.95 0.71 3.22
C LEU A 329 -2.53 -0.65 3.79
N LEU A 330 -1.97 -0.70 5.00
CA LEU A 330 -1.68 -1.95 5.70
C LEU A 330 -2.95 -2.76 6.02
N ASP A 331 -4.02 -2.11 6.49
CA ASP A 331 -5.30 -2.77 6.74
C ASP A 331 -5.93 -3.34 5.45
N ASP A 332 -5.64 -2.72 4.31
CA ASP A 332 -6.05 -3.17 2.99
C ASP A 332 -5.09 -4.21 2.38
N GLY A 333 -4.04 -4.62 3.09
CA GLY A 333 -3.07 -5.62 2.62
C GLY A 333 -2.12 -5.11 1.54
N ARG A 334 -1.81 -3.80 1.54
CA ARG A 334 -0.95 -3.12 0.56
C ARG A 334 0.34 -2.58 1.22
N PRO A 335 1.23 -3.46 1.71
CA PRO A 335 2.43 -3.05 2.46
C PRO A 335 3.40 -2.23 1.59
N ASP A 336 3.50 -2.51 0.30
CA ASP A 336 4.35 -1.78 -0.63
C ASP A 336 3.92 -0.33 -0.77
N GLU A 337 2.62 -0.10 -0.93
CA GLU A 337 2.07 1.27 -0.99
C GLU A 337 2.16 1.98 0.34
N ALA A 338 1.97 1.27 1.44
CA ALA A 338 2.15 1.85 2.77
C ALA A 338 3.59 2.37 2.93
N TRP A 339 4.58 1.57 2.51
CA TRP A 339 5.99 1.98 2.50
C TRP A 339 6.22 3.19 1.60
N ARG A 340 5.71 3.18 0.36
CA ARG A 340 5.80 4.33 -0.56
C ARG A 340 5.26 5.61 0.05
N ALA A 341 4.04 5.53 0.59
CA ALA A 341 3.38 6.65 1.25
C ALA A 341 4.21 7.17 2.43
N CYS A 342 4.78 6.28 3.24
CA CYS A 342 5.62 6.65 4.37
C CYS A 342 6.88 7.41 3.95
N VAL A 343 7.59 6.93 2.93
CA VAL A 343 8.81 7.58 2.45
C VAL A 343 8.50 8.89 1.76
N ARG A 344 7.48 8.92 0.88
CA ARG A 344 7.09 10.10 0.10
C ARG A 344 6.58 11.26 0.96
N PHE A 345 5.66 10.96 1.89
CA PHE A 345 4.97 12.00 2.67
C PHE A 345 5.60 12.26 4.04
N GLY A 346 6.66 11.54 4.39
CA GLY A 346 7.40 11.78 5.62
C GLY A 346 6.66 11.31 6.87
N ALA A 347 6.19 10.06 6.88
CA ALA A 347 5.59 9.42 8.06
C ALA A 347 6.54 9.40 9.29
N SER A 348 5.96 9.11 10.45
CA SER A 348 6.68 9.03 11.72
C SER A 348 7.86 8.04 11.65
N PRO A 349 8.99 8.34 12.34
CA PRO A 349 10.14 7.44 12.39
C PRO A 349 9.78 6.04 12.88
N GLU A 350 8.85 5.93 13.85
CA GLU A 350 8.40 4.67 14.40
C GLU A 350 7.70 3.79 13.35
N LEU A 351 6.76 4.36 12.59
CA LEU A 351 6.03 3.61 11.56
C LEU A 351 6.94 3.25 10.38
N LYS A 352 7.82 4.17 9.97
CA LYS A 352 8.84 3.88 8.95
C LYS A 352 9.72 2.71 9.35
N LEU A 353 10.15 2.64 10.61
CA LEU A 353 10.97 1.54 11.11
C LEU A 353 10.20 0.21 11.11
N GLU A 354 8.94 0.20 11.56
CA GLU A 354 8.08 -0.98 11.54
C GLU A 354 7.93 -1.54 10.11
N LEU A 355 7.65 -0.67 9.13
CA LEU A 355 7.54 -1.07 7.73
C LEU A 355 8.88 -1.52 7.14
N ALA A 356 9.98 -0.85 7.49
CA ALA A 356 11.32 -1.25 7.05
C ALA A 356 11.69 -2.66 7.57
N GLU A 357 11.30 -3.02 8.78
CA GLU A 357 11.52 -4.36 9.33
C GLU A 357 10.76 -5.44 8.57
N GLN A 358 9.50 -5.18 8.21
CA GLN A 358 8.70 -6.10 7.40
C GLN A 358 9.27 -6.24 5.98
N ARG A 359 9.65 -5.11 5.38
CA ARG A 359 10.13 -5.03 3.99
C ARG A 359 11.57 -5.51 3.81
N ALA A 360 12.39 -5.50 4.85
CA ALA A 360 13.81 -5.88 4.80
C ALA A 360 14.05 -7.30 4.23
N ALA A 361 13.07 -8.20 4.35
CA ALA A 361 13.12 -9.54 3.79
C ALA A 361 13.01 -9.55 2.26
N GLU A 362 12.29 -8.61 1.65
CA GLU A 362 12.02 -8.62 0.21
C GLU A 362 12.81 -7.53 -0.52
N HIS A 363 12.93 -6.33 0.06
CA HIS A 363 13.66 -5.20 -0.51
C HIS A 363 14.76 -4.68 0.45
N PRO A 364 15.89 -5.41 0.60
CA PRO A 364 16.94 -5.02 1.52
C PRO A 364 17.58 -3.67 1.16
N ALA A 365 17.69 -3.33 -0.13
CA ALA A 365 18.31 -2.08 -0.58
C ALA A 365 17.52 -0.84 -0.13
N GLU A 366 16.19 -0.84 -0.31
CA GLU A 366 15.32 0.30 0.02
C GLU A 366 15.28 0.61 1.53
N THR A 367 15.49 -0.40 2.38
CA THR A 367 15.38 -0.25 3.84
C THR A 367 16.67 0.25 4.49
N ILE A 368 17.81 0.18 3.80
CA ILE A 368 19.13 0.58 4.33
C ILE A 368 19.14 2.04 4.80
N PRO A 369 18.65 3.04 4.03
CA PRO A 369 18.64 4.44 4.47
C PRO A 369 17.88 4.63 5.79
N VAL A 370 16.70 4.01 5.95
CA VAL A 370 15.89 4.12 7.17
C VAL A 370 16.61 3.54 8.39
N PHE A 371 17.26 2.38 8.23
CA PHE A 371 18.06 1.81 9.33
C PHE A 371 19.32 2.63 9.64
N ARG A 372 19.91 3.34 8.67
CA ARG A 372 21.05 4.25 8.92
C ARG A 372 20.60 5.46 9.73
N GLU A 373 19.53 6.12 9.32
CA GLU A 373 18.95 7.26 10.06
C GLU A 373 18.61 6.85 11.51
N HIS A 374 17.98 5.69 11.69
CA HIS A 374 17.66 5.19 13.02
C HIS A 374 18.90 4.89 13.88
N VAL A 375 19.99 4.40 13.28
CA VAL A 375 21.27 4.21 13.99
C VAL A 375 21.83 5.55 14.48
N ASP A 376 21.79 6.58 13.63
CA ASP A 376 22.28 7.91 13.98
C ASP A 376 21.45 8.53 15.11
N GLU A 377 20.12 8.40 15.07
CA GLU A 377 19.22 8.82 16.15
C GLU A 377 19.54 8.13 17.48
N LEU A 378 19.74 6.80 17.47
CA LEU A 378 20.10 6.03 18.66
C LEU A 378 21.45 6.49 19.23
N ILE A 379 22.42 6.81 18.36
CA ILE A 379 23.73 7.28 18.77
C ILE A 379 23.67 8.69 19.39
N GLU A 380 22.72 9.53 18.98
CA GLU A 380 22.53 10.87 19.54
C GLU A 380 21.78 10.90 20.88
N ARG A 381 21.00 9.87 21.22
CA ARG A 381 20.37 9.72 22.55
C ARG A 381 21.38 9.57 23.69
N LYS A 382 22.62 9.17 23.39
CA LYS A 382 23.79 9.13 24.30
C LYS A 382 23.64 8.24 25.54
N ASP A 383 22.68 7.33 25.57
CA ASP A 383 22.50 6.37 26.66
C ASP A 383 23.07 4.97 26.33
N PRO A 384 23.39 4.15 27.35
CA PRO A 384 23.98 2.83 27.14
C PRO A 384 23.07 1.85 26.37
N GLN A 385 21.75 1.94 26.56
CA GLN A 385 20.80 1.02 25.94
C GLN A 385 20.65 1.34 24.45
N ALA A 386 20.61 2.61 24.08
CA ALA A 386 20.59 3.04 22.69
C ALA A 386 21.88 2.66 21.93
N TYR A 387 23.05 2.68 22.58
CA TYR A 387 24.28 2.17 21.94
C TYR A 387 24.26 0.67 21.67
N GLN A 388 23.66 -0.12 22.57
CA GLN A 388 23.47 -1.55 22.34
C GLN A 388 22.51 -1.82 21.19
N GLU A 389 21.42 -1.07 21.13
CA GLU A 389 20.46 -1.18 20.03
C GLU A 389 21.07 -0.73 18.70
N ALA A 390 21.84 0.37 18.70
CA ALA A 390 22.59 0.82 17.52
C ALA A 390 23.54 -0.27 17.00
N ALA A 391 24.24 -0.98 17.89
CA ALA A 391 25.13 -2.08 17.49
C ALA A 391 24.34 -3.27 16.89
N ARG A 392 23.14 -3.58 17.39
CA ARG A 392 22.25 -4.59 16.79
C ARG A 392 21.77 -4.16 15.40
N ARG A 393 21.34 -2.90 15.25
CA ARG A 393 20.91 -2.32 13.97
C ARG A 393 22.04 -2.27 12.94
N LEU A 394 23.28 -1.98 13.37
CA LEU A 394 24.47 -2.08 12.51
C LEU A 394 24.73 -3.51 12.02
N LYS A 395 24.48 -4.53 12.85
CA LYS A 395 24.59 -5.94 12.45
C LYS A 395 23.52 -6.32 11.42
N LEU A 396 22.30 -5.80 11.58
CA LEU A 396 21.23 -5.93 10.58
C LEU A 396 21.64 -5.26 9.27
N LEU A 397 22.08 -4.00 9.29
CA LEU A 397 22.57 -3.26 8.13
C LEU A 397 23.66 -4.01 7.36
N ARG A 398 24.61 -4.65 8.05
CA ARG A 398 25.62 -5.51 7.40
C ARG A 398 24.99 -6.65 6.61
N THR A 399 23.94 -7.25 7.15
CA THR A 399 23.22 -8.35 6.51
C THR A 399 22.43 -7.85 5.31
N LEU A 400 21.79 -6.69 5.43
CA LEU A 400 21.05 -6.06 4.34
C LEU A 400 21.97 -5.67 3.18
N HIS A 401 23.10 -5.00 3.46
CA HIS A 401 24.11 -4.69 2.44
C HIS A 401 24.68 -5.93 1.74
N LYS A 402 24.86 -7.03 2.48
CA LYS A 402 25.29 -8.30 1.86
C LYS A 402 24.23 -8.85 0.89
N ARG A 403 22.95 -8.73 1.26
CA ARG A 403 21.82 -9.21 0.43
C ARG A 403 21.52 -8.28 -0.74
N ALA A 404 21.81 -7.00 -0.60
CA ALA A 404 21.75 -5.98 -1.65
C ALA A 404 23.03 -5.90 -2.48
N GLU A 405 23.95 -6.86 -2.34
CA GLU A 405 25.24 -6.92 -3.08
C GLU A 405 26.11 -5.65 -2.98
N THR A 406 25.99 -4.89 -1.88
CA THR A 406 26.77 -3.67 -1.60
C THR A 406 27.58 -3.74 -0.28
N PRO A 407 28.35 -4.81 -0.03
CA PRO A 407 29.12 -4.94 1.22
C PRO A 407 30.21 -3.86 1.38
N GLU A 408 30.73 -3.28 0.30
CA GLU A 408 31.73 -2.21 0.32
C GLU A 408 31.16 -0.91 0.90
N GLU A 409 29.91 -0.58 0.56
CA GLU A 409 29.22 0.60 1.10
C GLU A 409 29.03 0.52 2.60
N PHE A 410 28.70 -0.67 3.12
CA PHE A 410 28.63 -0.90 4.56
C PHE A 410 29.99 -0.64 5.23
N ALA A 411 31.08 -1.10 4.62
CA ALA A 411 32.42 -0.90 5.18
C ALA A 411 32.79 0.60 5.20
N ALA A 412 32.46 1.35 4.16
CA ALA A 412 32.66 2.79 4.10
C ALA A 412 31.81 3.54 5.14
N TYR A 413 30.52 3.20 5.23
CA TYR A 413 29.59 3.76 6.22
C TYR A 413 30.08 3.51 7.66
N LEU A 414 30.43 2.27 7.99
CA LEU A 414 30.95 1.92 9.31
C LEU A 414 32.25 2.67 9.63
N ALA A 415 33.14 2.84 8.66
CA ALA A 415 34.38 3.61 8.84
C ALA A 415 34.11 5.08 9.17
N ALA A 416 33.21 5.71 8.42
CA ALA A 416 32.81 7.09 8.66
C ALA A 416 32.13 7.27 10.04
N LEU A 417 31.25 6.33 10.41
CA LEU A 417 30.55 6.35 11.70
C LEU A 417 31.52 6.19 12.88
N VAL A 418 32.48 5.27 12.78
CA VAL A 418 33.53 5.05 13.80
C VAL A 418 34.44 6.28 13.94
N GLU A 419 34.85 6.91 12.84
CA GLU A 419 35.70 8.10 12.90
C GLU A 419 34.96 9.29 13.54
N THR A 420 33.71 9.52 13.12
CA THR A 420 32.85 10.59 13.66
C THR A 420 32.62 10.43 15.16
N HIS A 421 32.40 9.20 15.63
CA HIS A 421 32.11 8.91 17.04
C HIS A 421 33.27 8.29 17.82
N ARG A 422 34.52 8.46 17.37
CA ARG A 422 35.72 7.88 18.01
C ARG A 422 35.88 8.17 19.50
N ARG A 423 35.32 9.29 19.99
CA ARG A 423 35.34 9.71 21.40
C ARG A 423 34.27 9.01 22.26
N LYS A 424 33.22 8.43 21.66
CA LYS A 424 32.15 7.70 22.35
C LYS A 424 32.62 6.25 22.63
N THR A 425 33.53 6.07 23.59
CA THR A 425 34.20 4.77 23.87
C THR A 425 33.24 3.61 24.15
N ARG A 426 32.10 3.86 24.80
CA ARG A 426 31.07 2.84 25.04
C ARG A 426 30.44 2.33 23.74
N LEU A 427 30.12 3.21 22.80
CA LEU A 427 29.60 2.84 21.48
C LEU A 427 30.59 1.94 20.72
N ILE A 428 31.88 2.32 20.72
CA ILE A 428 32.93 1.53 20.07
C ILE A 428 33.07 0.13 20.69
N THR A 429 32.92 0.02 22.02
CA THR A 429 32.89 -1.28 22.70
C THR A 429 31.72 -2.13 22.22
N GLU A 430 30.51 -1.58 22.17
CA GLU A 430 29.31 -2.33 21.73
C GLU A 430 29.40 -2.79 20.26
N ILE A 431 29.96 -1.95 19.36
CA ILE A 431 30.21 -2.32 17.96
C ILE A 431 31.17 -3.51 17.86
N ARG A 432 32.24 -3.52 18.66
CA ARG A 432 33.18 -4.65 18.73
C ARG A 432 32.51 -5.91 19.28
N THR A 433 31.70 -5.77 20.32
CA THR A 433 30.94 -6.87 20.93
C THR A 433 29.95 -7.50 19.95
N ALA A 434 29.36 -6.69 19.05
CA ALA A 434 28.47 -7.16 17.99
C ALA A 434 29.17 -8.00 16.89
N ARG A 435 30.49 -8.24 17.00
CA ARG A 435 31.32 -9.01 16.06
C ARG A 435 31.30 -8.44 14.64
N ILE A 436 31.15 -7.12 14.52
CA ILE A 436 31.26 -6.41 13.25
C ILE A 436 32.75 -6.18 12.98
N ALA A 437 33.23 -6.57 11.80
CA ALA A 437 34.64 -6.37 11.45
C ALA A 437 34.94 -4.87 11.36
N MET A 438 35.79 -4.38 12.26
CA MET A 438 36.18 -2.97 12.26
C MET A 438 36.97 -2.65 10.98
N PRO A 439 36.73 -1.49 10.36
CA PRO A 439 37.54 -1.06 9.23
C PRO A 439 39.01 -1.00 9.67
N LYS A 440 39.93 -1.50 8.83
CA LYS A 440 41.36 -1.33 9.07
C LYS A 440 41.61 0.17 9.15
N ALA A 441 42.23 0.64 10.23
CA ALA A 441 42.58 2.04 10.38
C ALA A 441 43.36 2.48 9.14
N VAL A 442 42.77 3.36 8.32
CA VAL A 442 43.52 4.05 7.28
C VAL A 442 44.47 4.96 8.03
N THR A 443 45.72 4.52 8.13
CA THR A 443 46.83 5.33 8.61
C THR A 443 46.86 6.57 7.73
N SER A 444 46.40 7.70 8.26
CA SER A 444 46.53 9.00 7.61
C SER A 444 48.00 9.15 7.22
N HIS A 445 48.29 9.21 5.93
CA HIS A 445 49.61 9.60 5.46
C HIS A 445 49.81 11.05 5.87
N ARG A 446 50.52 11.23 6.98
CA ARG A 446 50.92 12.53 7.50
C ARG A 446 51.87 13.13 6.47
N ALA A 447 51.45 14.19 5.79
CA ALA A 447 52.32 14.95 4.90
C ALA A 447 53.57 15.41 5.68
N PRO A 448 54.79 15.24 5.14
CA PRO A 448 55.98 15.79 5.75
C PRO A 448 55.95 17.33 5.63
N ARG A 449 56.50 17.96 6.68
CA ARG A 449 56.46 19.40 6.98
C ARG A 449 57.02 20.31 5.89
#